data_AF-A0A6L8I0Q1-F1
#
_entry.id   AF-A0A6L8I0Q1-F1
#
_cell.length_a   1.000
_cell.length_b   1.000
_cell.length_c   1.000
_cell.angle_alpha   90.00
_cell.angle_beta   90.00
_cell.angle_gamma   90.00
#
_symmetry.space_group_name_H-M   'P 1'
#
loop_
_entity.id
_entity.type
_entity.pdbx_description
1 polymer ?
#
loop_
_entity_poly.entity_id
_entity_poly.type
_entity_poly.pdbx_seq_one_letter_code
_entity_poly.pdbx_strand_id
1 'polypeptide(L)'
;MGRKFRVLGSLIAAIILLVGAALFWVTYAPALDPLEPGSLDFSDDEIRRGERLALVGACSACHTAKGGDPLAGGLGLPTPFGTIYSTNITPDAATGIG
;
A
#
# COMPACT_ATOMS: atom_id res chain seq x y z
N MET A 1 -32.70 -33.83 17.75
CA MET A 1 -32.13 -32.48 18.02
C MET A 1 -33.27 -31.50 18.27
N GLY A 2 -33.41 -30.94 19.47
CA GLY A 2 -34.57 -30.10 19.82
C GLY A 2 -34.62 -28.77 19.06
N ARG A 3 -35.83 -28.27 18.77
CA ARG A 3 -36.10 -26.97 18.10
C ARG A 3 -35.27 -25.81 18.68
N LYS A 4 -35.04 -25.81 19.99
CA LYS A 4 -34.23 -24.81 20.71
C LYS A 4 -32.74 -24.80 20.30
N PHE A 5 -32.14 -25.97 20.07
CA PHE A 5 -30.74 -26.08 19.62
C PHE A 5 -30.55 -25.58 18.19
N ARG A 6 -31.54 -25.80 17.31
CA ARG A 6 -31.53 -25.26 15.94
C ARG A 6 -31.61 -23.73 15.94
N VAL A 7 -32.49 -23.16 16.76
CA VAL A 7 -32.64 -21.69 16.88
C VAL A 7 -31.37 -21.04 17.43
N LEU A 8 -30.77 -21.60 18.48
CA LEU A 8 -29.53 -21.05 19.06
C LEU A 8 -28.36 -21.11 18.06
N GLY A 9 -28.20 -22.22 17.34
CA GLY A 9 -27.18 -22.35 16.30
C GLY A 9 -27.36 -21.33 15.17
N SER A 10 -28.60 -21.09 14.73
CA SER A 10 -28.90 -20.08 13.72
C SER A 10 -28.63 -18.65 14.19
N LEU A 11 -28.90 -18.31 15.46
CA LEU A 11 -28.59 -17.00 16.02
C LEU A 11 -27.07 -16.75 16.09
N ILE A 12 -26.30 -17.75 16.52
CA ILE A 12 -24.83 -17.66 16.56
C ILE A 12 -24.27 -17.47 15.16
N ALA A 13 -24.74 -18.25 14.18
CA ALA A 13 -24.31 -18.12 12.79
C ALA A 13 -24.63 -16.72 12.22
N ALA A 14 -25.82 -16.17 12.52
CA ALA A 14 -26.20 -14.83 12.10
C ALA A 14 -25.28 -13.76 12.72
N ILE A 15 -24.95 -13.87 14.01
CA ILE A 15 -24.03 -12.95 14.68
C ILE A 15 -22.63 -13.03 14.05
N ILE A 16 -22.11 -14.23 13.79
CA ILE A 16 -20.81 -14.42 13.16
C ILE A 16 -20.79 -13.77 11.77
N LEU A 17 -21.84 -13.96 10.97
CA LEU A 17 -21.95 -13.35 9.65
C LEU A 17 -22.02 -11.82 9.72
N LEU A 18 -22.79 -11.26 10.65
CA LEU A 18 -22.91 -9.82 10.83
C LEU A 18 -21.59 -9.20 11.29
N VAL A 19 -20.90 -9.82 12.25
CA VAL A 19 -19.58 -9.37 12.70
C VAL A 19 -18.55 -9.50 11.57
N GLY A 20 -18.56 -10.62 10.84
CA GLY A 20 -17.69 -10.82 9.69
C GLY A 20 -17.89 -9.77 8.60
N ALA A 21 -19.15 -9.46 8.27
CA ALA A 21 -19.48 -8.42 7.31
C ALA A 21 -19.07 -7.02 7.79
N ALA A 22 -19.26 -6.70 9.07
CA ALA A 22 -18.84 -5.44 9.65
C ALA A 22 -17.30 -5.30 9.65
N LEU A 23 -16.57 -6.35 10.03
CA LEU A 23 -15.11 -6.37 9.98
C LEU A 23 -14.60 -6.23 8.55
N PHE A 24 -15.18 -6.96 7.61
CA PHE A 24 -14.86 -6.84 6.19
C PHE A 24 -15.10 -5.40 5.71
N TRP A 25 -16.25 -4.80 6.02
CA TRP A 25 -16.56 -3.43 5.64
C TRP A 25 -15.57 -2.40 6.19
N VAL A 26 -15.18 -2.52 7.46
CA VAL A 26 -14.24 -1.60 8.11
C VAL A 26 -12.82 -1.75 7.56
N THR A 27 -12.44 -2.95 7.14
CA THR A 27 -11.07 -3.26 6.67
C THR A 27 -10.92 -3.22 5.15
N TYR A 28 -12.03 -3.25 4.41
CA TYR A 28 -12.01 -3.19 2.96
C TYR A 28 -11.66 -1.78 2.49
N ALA A 29 -10.41 -1.61 2.05
CA ALA A 29 -9.96 -0.43 1.34
C ALA A 29 -10.02 -0.72 -0.17
N PRO A 30 -10.98 -0.14 -0.92
CA PRO A 30 -10.95 -0.24 -2.37
C PRO A 30 -9.67 0.42 -2.91
N ALA A 31 -9.23 0.01 -4.10
CA ALA A 31 -8.19 0.74 -4.80
C ALA A 31 -8.61 2.20 -4.96
N LEU A 32 -7.65 3.12 -4.82
CA LEU A 32 -7.89 4.52 -5.11
C LEU A 32 -8.21 4.66 -6.60
N ASP A 33 -9.14 5.56 -6.92
CA ASP A 33 -9.37 5.92 -8.32
C ASP A 33 -8.07 6.47 -8.92
N PRO A 34 -7.77 6.15 -10.19
CA PRO A 34 -6.59 6.70 -10.86
C PRO A 34 -6.61 8.23 -10.81
N LEU A 35 -5.46 8.81 -10.46
CA LEU A 35 -5.29 10.26 -10.50
C LEU A 35 -5.00 10.68 -11.93
N GLU A 36 -5.67 11.72 -12.39
CA GLU A 36 -5.33 12.34 -13.66
C GLU A 36 -3.93 12.96 -13.55
N PRO A 37 -3.00 12.68 -14.49
CA PRO A 37 -1.71 13.34 -14.59
C PRO A 37 -1.78 14.85 -14.36
N GLY A 38 -1.00 15.35 -13.39
CA GLY A 38 -0.93 16.78 -13.09
C GLY A 38 -2.16 17.37 -12.40
N SER A 39 -3.12 16.56 -11.96
CA SER A 39 -4.29 17.04 -11.18
C SER A 39 -3.96 17.39 -9.71
N LEU A 40 -2.74 17.12 -9.27
CA LEU A 40 -2.30 17.34 -7.90
C LEU A 40 -1.43 18.60 -7.82
N ASP A 41 -1.98 19.63 -7.17
CA ASP A 41 -1.21 20.78 -6.74
C ASP A 41 -0.78 20.56 -5.29
N PHE A 42 0.48 20.17 -5.09
CA PHE A 42 1.06 20.07 -3.75
C PHE A 42 1.60 21.43 -3.32
N SER A 43 1.21 21.89 -2.13
CA SER A 43 1.83 23.06 -1.50
C SER A 43 3.29 22.79 -1.15
N ASP A 44 4.11 23.84 -1.03
CA ASP A 44 5.50 23.72 -0.58
C ASP A 44 5.63 22.98 0.76
N ASP A 45 4.67 23.18 1.68
CA ASP A 45 4.68 22.52 2.97
C ASP A 45 4.40 21.01 2.85
N GLU A 46 3.55 20.60 1.91
CA GLU A 46 3.30 19.18 1.60
C GLU A 46 4.52 18.55 0.94
N ILE A 47 5.17 19.25 0.01
CA ILE A 47 6.42 18.78 -0.62
C ILE A 47 7.51 18.59 0.44
N ARG A 48 7.74 19.59 1.30
CA ARG A 48 8.73 19.49 2.40
C ARG A 48 8.36 18.40 3.40
N ARG A 49 7.08 18.17 3.66
CA ARG A 49 6.62 17.05 4.50
C ARG A 49 6.93 15.71 3.82
N GLY A 50 6.65 15.57 2.54
CA GLY A 50 6.96 14.38 1.75
C GLY A 50 8.45 14.05 1.75
N GLU A 51 9.31 15.06 1.52
CA GLU A 51 10.77 14.93 1.60
C GLU A 51 11.21 14.38 2.96
N ARG A 52 10.72 14.97 4.07
CA ARG A 52 11.03 14.48 5.43
C ARG A 52 10.59 13.04 5.64
N LEU A 53 9.42 12.66 5.14
CA LEU A 53 8.91 11.29 5.25
C LEU A 53 9.78 10.30 4.44
N ALA A 54 10.19 10.68 3.24
CA ALA A 54 11.07 9.85 2.41
C ALA A 54 12.47 9.66 3.06
N LEU A 55 12.98 10.70 3.72
CA LEU A 55 14.22 10.63 4.49
C LEU A 55 14.09 9.72 5.71
N VAL A 56 13.03 9.89 6.50
CA VAL A 56 12.77 9.06 7.70
C VAL A 56 12.54 7.60 7.32
N GLY A 57 11.84 7.35 6.21
CA GLY A 57 11.62 6.01 5.66
C GLY A 57 12.85 5.41 4.98
N ALA A 58 13.95 6.15 4.89
CA ALA A 58 15.19 5.74 4.24
C ALA A 58 14.98 5.18 2.82
N CYS A 59 14.07 5.78 2.04
CA CYS A 59 13.67 5.26 0.72
C CYS A 59 14.87 5.09 -0.23
N SER A 60 15.84 6.01 -0.19
CA SER A 60 17.06 5.96 -1.00
C SER A 60 17.98 4.77 -0.65
N ALA A 61 17.87 4.19 0.55
CA ALA A 61 18.69 3.04 0.93
C ALA A 61 18.40 1.81 0.06
N CYS A 62 17.15 1.67 -0.39
CA CYS A 62 16.75 0.61 -1.32
C CYS A 62 16.65 1.12 -2.76
N HIS A 63 16.15 2.34 -2.98
CA HIS A 63 15.82 2.86 -4.30
C HIS A 63 16.95 3.68 -4.95
N THR A 64 18.21 3.45 -4.61
CA THR A 64 19.33 4.14 -5.28
C THR A 64 20.51 3.20 -5.49
N ALA A 65 20.77 2.86 -6.75
CA ALA A 65 21.95 2.08 -7.12
C ALA A 65 23.25 2.88 -6.94
N LYS A 66 24.36 2.16 -6.75
CA LYS A 66 25.69 2.80 -6.67
C LYS A 66 26.02 3.49 -8.01
N GLY A 67 26.15 4.82 -7.97
CA GLY A 67 26.40 5.64 -9.16
C GLY A 67 25.16 5.85 -10.05
N GLY A 68 23.98 5.43 -9.59
CA GLY A 68 22.70 5.75 -10.24
C GLY A 68 22.09 7.03 -9.69
N ASP A 69 21.01 7.47 -10.34
CA ASP A 69 20.27 8.64 -9.91
C ASP A 69 19.49 8.37 -8.60
N PRO A 70 19.33 9.39 -7.73
CA PRO A 70 18.54 9.25 -6.52
C PRO A 70 17.13 8.73 -6.83
N LEU A 71 16.68 7.75 -6.05
CA LEU A 71 15.34 7.16 -6.14
C LEU A 71 15.03 6.38 -7.44
N ALA A 72 15.99 6.27 -8.37
CA ALA A 72 15.82 5.59 -9.66
C ALA A 72 15.77 4.05 -9.58
N GLY A 73 15.95 3.47 -8.39
CA GLY A 73 15.99 2.03 -8.20
C GLY A 73 17.29 1.39 -8.66
N GLY A 74 17.21 0.14 -9.12
CA GLY A 74 18.33 -0.61 -9.69
C GLY A 74 19.31 -1.20 -8.66
N LEU A 75 19.04 -1.08 -7.36
CA LEU A 75 19.86 -1.73 -6.33
C LEU A 75 19.56 -3.23 -6.34
N GLY A 76 20.59 -4.06 -6.54
CA GLY A 76 20.47 -5.51 -6.47
C GLY A 76 20.46 -6.02 -5.03
N LEU A 77 19.42 -6.76 -4.66
CA LEU A 77 19.26 -7.47 -3.40
C LEU A 77 19.42 -8.99 -3.63
N PRO A 78 20.50 -9.61 -3.14
CA PRO A 78 20.72 -11.04 -3.32
C PRO A 78 19.73 -11.85 -2.48
N THR A 79 19.10 -12.86 -3.09
CA THR A 79 18.21 -13.82 -2.42
C THR A 79 18.56 -15.25 -2.82
N PRO A 80 18.06 -16.29 -2.11
CA PRO A 80 18.29 -17.69 -2.48
C PRO A 80 17.77 -18.11 -3.86
N PHE A 81 16.90 -17.32 -4.49
CA PHE A 81 16.27 -17.62 -5.78
C PHE A 81 16.77 -16.70 -6.91
N GLY A 82 17.76 -15.84 -6.64
CA GLY A 82 18.29 -14.87 -7.59
C GLY A 82 18.42 -13.47 -6.98
N THR A 83 18.89 -12.52 -7.79
CA THR A 83 18.95 -11.11 -7.38
C THR A 83 17.65 -10.41 -7.77
N ILE A 84 17.02 -9.76 -6.80
CA ILE A 84 15.87 -8.87 -7.02
C ILE A 84 16.40 -7.45 -7.12
N TYR A 85 15.86 -6.63 -8.02
CA TYR A 85 16.27 -5.24 -8.16
C TYR A 85 15.18 -4.31 -7.62
N SER A 86 15.59 -3.24 -6.93
CA SER A 86 14.64 -2.20 -6.52
C SER A 86 14.06 -1.47 -7.74
N THR A 87 12.80 -1.08 -7.64
CA THR A 87 12.06 -0.38 -8.69
C THR A 87 12.39 1.10 -8.74
N ASN A 88 12.13 1.75 -9.87
CA ASN A 88 12.15 3.21 -9.94
C ASN A 88 10.95 3.79 -9.16
N ILE A 89 11.20 4.82 -8.35
CA ILE A 89 10.17 5.60 -7.65
C ILE A 89 10.32 7.11 -7.88
N THR A 90 11.06 7.52 -8.91
CA THR A 90 11.06 8.92 -9.34
C THR A 90 9.66 9.36 -9.74
N PRO A 91 9.35 10.66 -9.64
CA PRO A 91 8.09 11.18 -10.17
C PRO A 91 7.98 10.93 -11.67
N ASP A 92 6.87 10.33 -12.11
CA ASP A 92 6.50 10.19 -13.52
C ASP A 92 5.20 10.95 -13.79
N ALA A 93 5.12 11.63 -14.93
CA ALA A 93 3.96 12.45 -15.26
C ALA A 93 2.72 11.60 -15.60
N ALA A 94 2.88 10.42 -16.20
CA ALA A 94 1.78 9.60 -16.67
C ALA A 94 1.26 8.62 -15.60
N THR A 95 2.16 8.03 -14.81
CA THR A 95 1.85 7.00 -13.80
C THR A 95 2.04 7.47 -12.37
N GLY A 96 2.52 8.69 -12.16
CA GLY A 96 2.81 9.28 -10.84
C GLY A 96 4.18 8.88 -10.29
N ILE A 97 4.49 7.59 -10.29
CA ILE A 97 5.81 7.04 -9.96
C ILE A 97 6.32 6.17 -11.12
N GLY A 98 7.62 6.20 -11.38
CA GLY A 98 8.25 5.32 -12.37
C GLY A 98 9.38 5.95 -13.17
#